data_AF-A0A6P1DXC7-F1
#
_entry.id   AF-A0A6P1DXC7-F1
#
_cell.length_a   1.000
_cell.length_b   1.000
_cell.length_c   1.000
_cell.angle_alpha   90.00
_cell.angle_beta   90.00
_cell.angle_gamma   90.00
#
_symmetry.space_group_name_H-M   'P 1'
#
loop_
_entity.id
_entity.type
_entity.pdbx_description
1 polymer ?
#
loop_
_entity_poly.entity_id
_entity_poly.type
_entity_poly.pdbx_seq_one_letter_code
_entity_poly.pdbx_strand_id
1 'polypeptide(L)'
;MRVVCSDLYHGFISAAKAVFGKRVLICADRFHVARLYREGLETLRKREFKRLRNTLSKVSLDELKIADWVLRHRRADLNADERRLLNRVFAHSPKLKEAYAACEALTVIYESRLSKRARQAQTARLDPACHPSQAQLF
;
A
#
# COMPACT_ATOMS: atom_id res chain seq x y z
N MET A 1 -4.78 12.71 -28.20
CA MET A 1 -5.14 11.49 -27.42
C MET A 1 -5.60 11.93 -26.04
N ARG A 2 -6.79 11.51 -25.59
CA ARG A 2 -7.35 11.95 -24.30
C ARG A 2 -7.07 10.91 -23.22
N VAL A 3 -6.75 11.39 -22.02
CA VAL A 3 -6.52 10.58 -20.82
C VAL A 3 -7.48 11.07 -19.75
N VAL A 4 -8.17 10.15 -19.08
CA VAL A 4 -9.09 10.43 -17.98
C VAL A 4 -8.55 9.79 -16.71
N CYS A 5 -8.39 10.58 -15.65
CA CYS A 5 -8.09 10.04 -14.32
C CYS A 5 -9.37 9.48 -13.71
N SER A 6 -9.31 8.27 -13.16
CA SER A 6 -10.44 7.63 -12.49
C SER A 6 -9.97 6.86 -11.28
N ASP A 7 -10.80 6.87 -10.24
CA ASP A 7 -10.75 6.04 -9.04
C ASP A 7 -10.88 4.53 -9.28
N LEU A 8 -10.93 4.10 -10.55
CA LEU A 8 -11.20 2.73 -11.01
C LEU A 8 -12.65 2.26 -10.80
N TYR A 9 -13.57 3.15 -10.45
CA TYR A 9 -14.99 2.82 -10.42
C TYR A 9 -15.53 2.56 -11.82
N HIS A 10 -16.13 1.39 -12.01
CA HIS A 10 -16.60 0.93 -13.32
C HIS A 10 -17.58 1.91 -13.99
N GLY A 11 -18.42 2.59 -13.21
CA GLY A 11 -19.37 3.59 -13.71
C GLY A 11 -18.67 4.76 -14.40
N PHE A 12 -17.63 5.32 -13.78
CA PHE A 12 -16.88 6.44 -14.35
C PHE A 12 -16.05 6.02 -15.57
N ILE A 13 -15.44 4.84 -15.54
CA ILE A 13 -14.73 4.28 -16.70
C ILE A 13 -15.69 4.10 -17.89
N SER A 14 -16.89 3.57 -17.64
CA SER A 14 -17.90 3.34 -18.66
C SER A 14 -18.40 4.66 -19.26
N ALA A 15 -18.69 5.65 -18.41
CA ALA A 15 -19.08 6.99 -18.85
C ALA A 15 -17.98 7.66 -19.69
N ALA A 16 -16.71 7.58 -19.27
CA ALA A 16 -15.59 8.13 -20.02
C ALA A 16 -15.47 7.49 -21.42
N LYS A 17 -15.63 6.16 -21.51
CA LYS A 17 -15.62 5.44 -22.79
C LYS A 17 -16.81 5.80 -23.67
N ALA A 18 -17.99 6.04 -23.10
CA ALA A 18 -19.18 6.45 -23.84
C ALA A 18 -19.02 7.86 -24.43
N VAL A 19 -18.47 8.81 -23.67
CA VAL A 19 -18.31 10.21 -24.09
C VAL A 19 -17.09 10.42 -25.00
N PHE A 20 -15.96 9.78 -24.68
CA PHE A 20 -14.69 10.03 -25.37
C PHE A 20 -14.27 8.90 -26.34
N GLY A 21 -15.08 7.85 -26.44
CA GLY A 21 -14.83 6.69 -27.29
C GLY A 21 -13.93 5.63 -26.63
N LYS A 22 -13.95 4.41 -27.20
CA LYS A 22 -13.26 3.22 -26.66
C LYS A 22 -11.73 3.35 -26.55
N ARG A 23 -11.13 4.32 -27.27
CA ARG A 23 -9.67 4.57 -27.29
C ARG A 23 -9.19 5.55 -26.23
N VAL A 24 -10.08 6.08 -25.37
CA VAL A 24 -9.67 6.91 -24.23
C VAL A 24 -8.78 6.10 -23.30
N LEU A 25 -7.67 6.69 -22.84
CA LEU A 25 -6.85 6.07 -21.81
C LEU A 25 -7.43 6.38 -20.44
N ILE A 26 -7.47 5.37 -19.59
CA ILE A 26 -7.80 5.53 -18.18
C ILE A 26 -6.49 5.53 -17.39
N CYS A 27 -6.26 6.61 -16.65
CA CYS A 27 -5.20 6.69 -15.66
C CYS A 27 -5.82 6.36 -14.30
N ALA A 28 -5.26 5.37 -13.61
CA ALA A 28 -5.68 5.04 -12.26
C ALA A 28 -5.28 6.18 -11.31
N ASP A 29 -6.26 6.69 -10.57
CA ASP A 29 -6.02 7.70 -9.54
C ASP A 29 -5.04 7.16 -8.48
N ARG A 30 -3.99 7.94 -8.22
CA ARG A 30 -2.89 7.55 -7.32
C ARG A 30 -3.38 7.23 -5.90
N PHE A 31 -4.34 7.98 -5.39
CA PHE A 31 -4.85 7.77 -4.04
C PHE A 31 -5.57 6.42 -3.94
N HIS A 32 -6.36 6.07 -4.95
CA HIS A 32 -7.07 4.79 -4.99
C HIS A 32 -6.14 3.59 -5.11
N VAL A 33 -5.10 3.69 -5.94
CA VAL A 33 -4.07 2.64 -6.03
C VAL A 33 -3.35 2.47 -4.69
N ALA A 34 -2.96 3.58 -4.05
CA ALA A 34 -2.31 3.56 -2.74
C ALA A 34 -3.19 2.94 -1.64
N ARG A 35 -4.49 3.24 -1.67
CA ARG A 35 -5.46 2.67 -0.74
C ARG A 35 -5.56 1.14 -0.88
N LEU A 36 -5.61 0.63 -2.11
CA LEU A 36 -5.76 -0.80 -2.38
C LEU A 36 -4.63 -1.64 -1.78
N TYR A 37 -3.36 -1.29 -2.04
CA TYR A 37 -2.26 -2.08 -1.48
C TYR A 37 -2.04 -1.85 0.02
N ARG A 38 -2.46 -0.70 0.58
CA ARG A 38 -2.38 -0.44 2.03
C ARG A 38 -3.48 -1.11 2.84
N GLU A 39 -4.58 -1.55 2.21
CA GLU A 39 -5.67 -2.25 2.88
C GLU A 39 -5.22 -3.54 3.56
N GLY A 40 -4.28 -4.27 2.94
CA GLY A 40 -3.66 -5.46 3.53
C GLY A 40 -2.89 -5.14 4.82
N LEU A 41 -2.11 -4.06 4.82
CA LEU A 41 -1.40 -3.58 6.01
C LEU A 41 -2.37 -3.16 7.11
N GLU A 42 -3.44 -2.44 6.78
CA GLU A 42 -4.46 -2.00 7.73
C GLU A 42 -5.19 -3.18 8.38
N THR A 43 -5.56 -4.18 7.58
CA THR A 43 -6.17 -5.43 8.08
C THR A 43 -5.22 -6.17 9.01
N LEU A 44 -3.95 -6.31 8.61
CA LEU A 44 -2.93 -6.94 9.44
C LEU A 44 -2.70 -6.18 10.75
N ARG A 45 -2.65 -4.84 10.70
CA ARG A 45 -2.50 -3.97 11.87
C ARG A 45 -3.61 -4.21 12.87
N LYS A 46 -4.88 -4.22 12.45
CA LYS A 46 -6.00 -4.50 13.36
C LYS A 46 -5.84 -5.86 14.06
N ARG A 47 -5.43 -6.89 13.31
CA ARG A 47 -5.19 -8.24 13.85
C ARG A 47 -4.03 -8.27 14.86
N GLU A 48 -2.89 -7.71 14.48
CA GLU A 48 -1.69 -7.69 15.32
C GLU A 48 -1.90 -6.83 16.57
N PHE A 49 -2.56 -5.67 16.48
CA PHE A 49 -2.87 -4.85 17.66
C PHE A 49 -3.88 -5.52 18.60
N LYS A 50 -4.82 -6.31 18.08
CA LYS A 50 -5.67 -7.17 18.93
C LYS A 50 -4.83 -8.20 19.68
N ARG A 51 -3.85 -8.85 19.01
CA ARG A 51 -2.91 -9.78 19.67
C ARG A 51 -2.07 -9.09 20.73
N LEU A 52 -1.47 -7.93 20.41
CA LEU A 52 -0.60 -7.17 21.31
C LEU A 52 -1.32 -6.71 22.57
N ARG A 53 -2.60 -6.29 22.46
CA ARG A 53 -3.42 -5.92 23.63
C ARG A 53 -3.59 -7.05 24.64
N ASN A 54 -3.50 -8.31 24.18
CA ASN A 54 -3.64 -9.49 25.03
C ASN A 54 -2.29 -10.01 25.55
N THR A 55 -1.16 -9.53 25.02
CA THR A 55 0.18 -10.04 25.35
C THR A 55 1.09 -9.02 26.04
N LEU A 56 0.88 -7.73 25.80
CA LEU A 56 1.68 -6.66 26.37
C LEU A 56 1.04 -6.05 27.61
N SER A 57 1.88 -5.52 28.50
CA SER A 57 1.44 -4.70 29.61
C SER A 57 0.80 -3.39 29.11
N LYS A 58 -0.03 -2.76 29.95
CA LYS A 58 -0.63 -1.45 29.64
C LYS A 58 0.42 -0.37 29.36
N VAL A 59 1.55 -0.39 30.08
CA VAL A 59 2.66 0.56 29.88
C VAL A 59 3.27 0.38 28.48
N SER A 60 3.55 -0.87 28.09
CA SER A 60 4.11 -1.17 26.77
C SER A 60 3.14 -0.86 25.62
N LEU A 61 1.82 -0.97 25.83
CA LEU A 61 0.81 -0.57 24.84
C LEU A 61 0.71 0.95 24.71
N ASP A 62 0.83 1.67 25.82
CA ASP A 62 0.77 3.13 25.84
C ASP A 62 1.93 3.77 25.08
N GLU A 63 3.08 3.11 25.06
CA GLU A 63 4.21 3.50 24.20
C GLU A 63 3.89 3.40 22.70
N LEU A 64 2.87 2.63 22.31
CA LEU A 64 2.45 2.40 20.92
C LEU A 64 1.24 3.25 20.50
N LYS A 65 0.88 4.30 21.27
CA LYS A 65 -0.34 5.10 21.06
C LYS A 65 -0.49 5.67 19.65
N ILE A 66 0.59 6.18 19.04
CA ILE A 66 0.55 6.75 17.68
C ILE A 66 0.99 5.75 16.59
N ALA A 67 0.99 4.45 16.91
CA ALA A 67 1.42 3.40 15.97
C ALA A 67 0.60 3.37 14.68
N ASP A 68 -0.71 3.65 14.78
CA ASP A 68 -1.60 3.75 13.62
C ASP A 68 -1.16 4.87 12.66
N TRP A 69 -0.71 6.01 13.18
CA TRP A 69 -0.23 7.12 12.39
C TRP A 69 1.10 6.78 11.70
N VAL A 70 2.10 6.26 12.43
CA VAL A 70 3.42 5.96 11.84
C VAL A 70 3.36 4.87 10.77
N LEU A 71 2.43 3.91 10.88
CA LEU A 71 2.24 2.84 9.90
C LEU A 71 1.61 3.33 8.58
N ARG A 72 0.93 4.49 8.59
CA ARG A 72 0.28 5.08 7.40
C ARG A 72 1.19 6.00 6.60
N HIS A 73 2.30 6.44 7.18
CA HIS A 73 3.26 7.36 6.56
C HIS A 73 4.47 6.61 6.02
N ARG A 74 5.10 7.17 4.97
CA ARG A 74 6.33 6.60 4.43
C ARG A 74 7.46 6.82 5.42
N ARG A 75 8.45 5.91 5.44
CA ARG A 75 9.55 6.01 6.39
C ARG A 75 10.37 7.29 6.20
N ALA A 76 10.45 7.76 4.94
CA ALA A 76 11.10 9.01 4.57
C ALA A 76 10.44 10.25 5.21
N ASP A 77 9.11 10.22 5.37
CA ASP A 77 8.31 11.35 5.87
C ASP A 77 8.27 11.42 7.41
N LEU A 78 8.74 10.36 8.07
CA LEU A 78 8.78 10.29 9.54
C LEU A 78 9.98 11.04 10.12
N ASN A 79 9.78 11.74 11.23
CA ASN A 79 10.86 12.28 12.04
C ASN A 79 11.59 11.17 12.86
N ALA A 80 12.63 11.56 13.59
CA ALA A 80 13.45 10.59 14.34
C ALA A 80 12.66 9.80 15.39
N ASP A 81 11.72 10.45 16.08
CA ASP A 81 10.96 9.87 17.19
C ASP A 81 9.89 8.90 16.66
N GLU A 82 9.24 9.29 15.58
CA GLU A 82 8.30 8.46 14.83
C GLU A 82 8.97 7.23 14.23
N ARG A 83 10.20 7.36 13.71
CA ARG A 83 11.00 6.21 13.24
C ARG A 83 11.36 5.28 14.38
N ARG A 84 11.72 5.81 15.55
CA ARG A 84 11.99 4.99 16.76
C ARG A 84 10.73 4.23 17.18
N LEU A 85 9.58 4.89 17.17
CA LEU A 85 8.31 4.24 17.45
C LEU A 85 7.97 3.15 16.42
N LEU A 86 8.12 3.44 15.13
CA LEU A 86 7.87 2.48 14.06
C LEU A 86 8.74 1.22 14.25
N ASN A 87 10.02 1.39 14.59
CA ASN A 87 10.91 0.27 14.87
C ASN A 87 10.46 -0.53 16.12
N ARG A 88 9.93 0.12 17.17
CA ARG A 88 9.34 -0.57 18.33
C ARG A 88 8.12 -1.40 17.94
N VAL A 89 7.22 -0.86 17.13
CA VAL A 89 6.07 -1.62 16.59
C VAL A 89 6.56 -2.88 15.85
N PHE A 90 7.59 -2.74 15.03
CA PHE A 90 8.17 -3.86 14.29
C PHE A 90 8.86 -4.90 15.18
N ALA A 91 9.46 -4.49 16.30
CA ALA A 91 10.00 -5.43 17.28
C ALA A 91 8.90 -6.33 17.89
N HIS A 92 7.70 -5.77 18.10
CA HIS A 92 6.55 -6.53 18.61
C HIS A 92 5.80 -7.32 17.53
N SER A 93 5.92 -6.92 16.26
CA SER A 93 5.30 -7.61 15.13
C SER A 93 6.18 -7.57 13.88
N PRO A 94 7.02 -8.60 13.67
CA PRO A 94 7.78 -8.77 12.43
C PRO A 94 6.88 -8.84 11.19
N LYS A 95 5.67 -9.39 11.32
CA LYS A 95 4.68 -9.42 10.23
C LYS A 95 4.27 -8.02 9.77
N LEU A 96 4.10 -7.07 10.71
CA LEU A 96 3.82 -5.68 10.34
C LEU A 96 5.00 -5.02 9.61
N LYS A 97 6.24 -5.38 9.97
CA LYS A 97 7.43 -4.91 9.27
C LYS A 97 7.45 -5.37 7.81
N GLU A 98 7.15 -6.64 7.57
CA GLU A 98 7.09 -7.22 6.23
C GLU A 98 6.00 -6.56 5.38
N ALA A 99 4.78 -6.45 5.90
CA ALA A 99 3.68 -5.81 5.18
C ALA A 99 3.93 -4.32 4.90
N TYR A 100 4.54 -3.61 5.85
CA TYR A 100 4.92 -2.21 5.67
C TYR A 100 5.99 -2.07 4.58
N ALA A 101 7.02 -2.93 4.59
CA ALA A 101 8.05 -2.94 3.56
C ALA A 101 7.49 -3.24 2.17
N ALA A 102 6.52 -4.15 2.07
CA ALA A 102 5.81 -4.42 0.82
C ALA A 102 5.03 -3.19 0.32
N CYS A 103 4.35 -2.45 1.22
CA CYS A 103 3.66 -1.21 0.85
C CYS A 103 4.62 -0.12 0.36
N GLU A 104 5.78 0.05 1.01
CA GLU A 104 6.83 0.97 0.55
C GLU A 104 7.35 0.57 -0.83
N ALA A 105 7.60 -0.72 -1.05
CA ALA A 105 8.09 -1.22 -2.34
C ALA A 105 7.06 -1.02 -3.46
N LEU A 106 5.77 -1.29 -3.21
CA LEU A 106 4.69 -1.03 -4.16
C LEU A 106 4.56 0.46 -4.49
N THR A 107 4.74 1.32 -3.49
CA THR A 107 4.77 2.78 -3.68
C THR A 107 5.93 3.17 -4.61
N VAL A 108 7.13 2.64 -4.37
CA VAL A 108 8.30 2.87 -5.24
C VAL A 108 8.05 2.39 -6.67
N ILE A 109 7.50 1.18 -6.86
CA ILE A 109 7.18 0.64 -8.18
C ILE A 109 6.18 1.54 -8.92
N TYR A 110 5.14 2.00 -8.21
CA TYR A 110 4.10 2.85 -8.77
C TYR A 110 4.68 4.20 -9.23
N GLU A 111 5.46 4.86 -8.38
CA GLU A 111 6.08 6.17 -8.63
C GLU A 111 7.24 6.12 -9.63
N SER A 112 7.83 4.94 -9.87
CA SER A 112 8.96 4.79 -10.79
C SER A 112 8.56 4.87 -12.25
N ARG A 113 9.43 5.45 -13.09
CA ARG A 113 9.29 5.48 -14.55
C ARG A 113 9.77 4.17 -15.20
N LEU A 114 9.25 3.05 -14.74
CA LEU A 114 9.57 1.72 -15.27
C LEU A 114 8.79 1.42 -16.54
N SER A 115 9.42 0.68 -17.47
CA SER A 115 8.69 0.01 -18.53
C SER A 115 7.74 -1.04 -17.95
N LYS A 116 6.70 -1.41 -18.69
CA LYS A 116 5.75 -2.45 -18.26
C LYS A 116 6.45 -3.76 -17.85
N ARG A 117 7.43 -4.19 -18.66
CA ARG A 117 8.21 -5.42 -18.39
C ARG A 117 9.03 -5.31 -17.10
N ALA A 118 9.69 -4.16 -16.88
CA ALA A 118 10.47 -3.95 -15.65
C ALA A 118 9.56 -3.89 -14.40
N ARG A 119 8.40 -3.23 -14.52
CA ARG A 119 7.37 -3.16 -13.47
C ARG A 119 6.89 -4.56 -13.08
N GLN A 120 6.49 -5.38 -14.04
CA GLN A 120 6.05 -6.76 -13.81
C GLN A 120 7.13 -7.62 -13.15
N ALA A 121 8.37 -7.52 -13.62
CA ALA A 121 9.48 -8.25 -13.03
C ALA A 121 9.74 -7.83 -11.57
N GLN A 122 9.59 -6.54 -11.25
CA GLN A 122 9.80 -6.04 -9.89
C GLN A 122 8.64 -6.39 -8.95
N THR A 123 7.40 -6.35 -9.43
CA THR A 123 6.23 -6.82 -8.66
C THR A 123 6.33 -8.32 -8.34
N ALA A 124 6.76 -9.15 -9.30
CA ALA A 124 6.92 -10.60 -9.08
C ALA A 124 7.99 -10.94 -8.02
N ARG A 125 8.93 -10.02 -7.73
CA ARG A 125 9.92 -10.19 -6.65
C ARG A 125 9.33 -9.93 -5.27
N LEU A 126 8.21 -9.20 -5.17
CA LEU A 126 7.56 -8.89 -3.89
C LEU A 126 6.73 -10.06 -3.35
N ASP A 127 6.21 -10.89 -4.24
CA ASP A 127 5.51 -12.12 -3.89
C ASP A 127 5.75 -13.17 -4.99
N PRO A 128 6.66 -14.14 -4.79
CA PRO A 128 6.95 -15.17 -5.77
C PRO A 128 5.77 -16.13 -6.02
N ALA A 129 4.72 -16.11 -5.17
CA ALA A 129 3.49 -16.87 -5.37
C ALA A 129 2.40 -16.10 -6.15
N CYS A 130 2.63 -14.82 -6.49
CA CYS A 130 1.66 -14.00 -7.22
C CYS A 130 1.54 -14.46 -8.68
N HIS A 131 0.37 -15.00 -9.04
CA HIS A 131 0.10 -15.52 -10.38
C HIS A 131 0.11 -14.38 -11.41
N PRO A 132 0.82 -14.50 -12.56
CA PRO A 132 1.00 -13.41 -13.54
C PRO A 132 -0.30 -12.86 -14.17
N SER A 133 -1.45 -13.51 -13.99
CA SER A 133 -2.76 -13.01 -14.45
C SER A 133 -3.27 -11.82 -13.62
N GLN A 134 -2.81 -11.66 -12.37
CA GLN A 134 -3.19 -10.52 -11.52
C GLN A 134 -2.31 -9.28 -11.74
N ALA A 135 -1.11 -9.46 -12.32
CA ALA A 135 -0.18 -8.39 -12.66
C ALA A 135 -0.55 -7.63 -13.96
N GLN A 136 -1.62 -8.02 -14.65
CA GLN A 136 -2.09 -7.37 -15.88
C GLN A 136 -2.94 -6.11 -15.62
N LEU A 137 -3.29 -5.85 -14.35
CA LEU A 137 -4.12 -4.72 -13.94
C LEU A 137 -3.32 -3.45 -13.58
N PHE A 138 -1.99 -3.48 -13.71
CA PHE A 138 -1.10 -2.34 -13.46
C PHE A 138 -0.19 -2.04 -14.66
#